data_AF-A0AAD3NCN9-F1
#
_entry.id   AF-A0AAD3NCN9-F1
#
_cell.length_a   1.000
_cell.length_b   1.000
_cell.length_c   1.000
_cell.angle_alpha   90.00
_cell.angle_beta   90.00
_cell.angle_gamma   90.00
#
_symmetry.space_group_name_H-M   'P 1'
#
loop_
_entity.id
_entity.type
_entity.pdbx_description
1 polymer ?
#
loop_
_entity_poly.entity_id
_entity_poly.type
_entity_poly.pdbx_seq_one_letter_code
_entity_poly.pdbx_strand_id
1 'polypeptide(L)'
;MYQRCLTSEVHCEDQKHIDEEEEENEVDDVPPYFKMEPPQTQVHLEGNRLVLTCMAEGSWPLEFKWIYNGTELTRFSLEYRYLIPSLDRSHAGHYRCIVRNRVGAIMQCSTEVQVAYMGGFVEGERSQTVSQGEGALIHVPRIHSFPRPQITWFRDGRKIPSSSRM
;
A
#
# COMPACT_ATOMS: atom_id res chain seq x y z
N MET A 1 -71.35 -68.18 -15.47
CA MET A 1 -70.40 -68.82 -16.41
C MET A 1 -69.08 -68.07 -16.30
N TYR A 2 -68.01 -68.83 -16.10
CA TYR A 2 -66.59 -68.47 -16.18
C TYR A 2 -66.01 -67.40 -15.23
N GLN A 3 -65.72 -67.93 -14.04
CA GLN A 3 -64.54 -67.77 -13.19
C GLN A 3 -63.24 -67.19 -13.78
N ARG A 4 -62.60 -66.37 -12.92
CA ARG A 4 -61.15 -66.15 -12.65
C ARG A 4 -60.53 -64.83 -13.15
N CYS A 5 -60.31 -63.92 -12.21
CA CYS A 5 -58.96 -63.64 -11.68
C CYS A 5 -59.08 -63.13 -10.24
N LEU A 6 -58.46 -63.85 -9.30
CA LEU A 6 -58.22 -63.42 -7.94
C LEU A 6 -56.85 -62.76 -7.92
N THR A 7 -56.77 -61.51 -7.51
CA THR A 7 -55.86 -61.06 -6.44
C THR A 7 -56.32 -59.68 -5.96
N SER A 8 -56.53 -59.61 -4.65
CA SER A 8 -56.56 -58.44 -3.78
C SER A 8 -55.26 -57.62 -3.96
N GLU A 9 -55.17 -56.31 -3.73
CA GLU A 9 -55.68 -55.45 -2.67
C GLU A 9 -55.73 -53.99 -3.18
N VAL A 10 -56.63 -53.20 -2.60
CA VAL A 10 -56.62 -51.73 -2.67
C VAL A 10 -55.66 -51.19 -1.61
N HIS A 11 -54.62 -50.47 -2.01
CA HIS A 11 -54.05 -49.39 -1.18
C HIS A 11 -53.43 -48.31 -2.06
N CYS A 12 -53.89 -47.07 -1.84
CA CYS A 12 -53.40 -45.83 -2.42
C CYS A 12 -52.02 -45.46 -1.88
N GLU A 13 -51.28 -44.69 -2.70
CA GLU A 13 -50.25 -43.67 -2.38
C GLU A 13 -49.09 -44.13 -1.46
N ASP A 14 -47.82 -44.00 -1.84
CA ASP A 14 -47.13 -42.73 -2.02
C ASP A 14 -46.13 -42.82 -3.16
N GLN A 15 -46.24 -41.87 -4.10
CA GLN A 15 -45.14 -41.52 -4.98
C GLN A 15 -44.00 -41.01 -4.06
N LYS A 16 -42.96 -41.83 -3.86
CA LYS A 16 -41.69 -41.33 -3.32
C LYS A 16 -41.14 -40.33 -4.34
N HIS A 17 -41.51 -39.07 -4.17
CA HIS A 17 -40.65 -37.95 -4.50
C HIS A 17 -39.42 -38.18 -3.61
N ILE A 18 -38.43 -38.87 -4.16
CA ILE A 18 -37.10 -38.84 -3.59
C ILE A 18 -36.68 -37.42 -3.85
N ASP A 19 -36.76 -36.60 -2.80
CA ASP A 19 -36.20 -35.28 -2.75
C ASP A 19 -34.81 -35.37 -3.38
N GLU A 20 -34.64 -34.72 -4.53
CA GLU A 20 -33.33 -34.32 -4.98
C GLU A 20 -32.84 -33.39 -3.87
N GLU A 21 -32.12 -33.96 -2.89
CA GLU A 21 -31.25 -33.20 -2.01
C GLU A 21 -30.28 -32.49 -2.96
N GLU A 22 -30.66 -31.29 -3.39
CA GLU A 22 -29.72 -30.26 -3.77
C GLU A 22 -28.83 -30.10 -2.54
N GLU A 23 -27.75 -30.87 -2.51
CA GLU A 23 -26.60 -30.61 -1.67
C GLU A 23 -26.08 -29.25 -2.16
N GLU A 24 -26.74 -28.17 -1.71
CA GLU A 24 -26.24 -26.81 -1.79
C GLU A 24 -24.83 -26.91 -1.23
N ASN A 25 -23.84 -26.87 -2.12
CA ASN A 25 -22.45 -26.78 -1.73
C ASN A 25 -22.36 -25.44 -1.00
N GLU A 26 -22.51 -25.48 0.32
CA GLU A 26 -22.38 -24.34 1.20
C GLU A 26 -20.91 -23.92 1.09
N VAL A 27 -20.62 -23.02 0.16
CA VAL A 27 -19.28 -22.45 0.00
C VAL A 27 -19.03 -21.64 1.26
N ASP A 28 -18.33 -22.27 2.22
CA ASP A 28 -17.95 -21.61 3.46
C ASP A 28 -17.19 -20.33 3.13
N ASP A 29 -17.70 -19.22 3.66
CA ASP A 29 -17.15 -17.94 3.29
C ASP A 29 -15.83 -17.67 3.99
N VAL A 30 -14.80 -17.45 3.20
CA VAL A 30 -13.48 -17.13 3.71
C VAL A 30 -13.42 -15.63 4.04
N PRO A 31 -13.21 -15.22 5.30
CA PRO A 31 -13.00 -13.82 5.65
C PRO A 31 -11.73 -13.28 4.99
N PRO A 32 -11.62 -11.95 4.78
CA PRO A 32 -10.42 -11.39 4.18
C PRO A 32 -9.19 -11.62 5.06
N TYR A 33 -8.04 -11.89 4.45
CA TYR A 33 -6.74 -11.92 5.11
C TYR A 33 -5.64 -11.38 4.19
N PHE A 34 -4.59 -10.77 4.77
CA PHE A 34 -3.44 -10.30 3.99
C PHE A 34 -2.45 -11.43 3.76
N LYS A 35 -2.04 -11.61 2.50
CA LYS A 35 -0.92 -12.51 2.14
C LYS A 35 0.43 -11.90 2.48
N MET A 36 0.53 -10.57 2.43
CA MET A 36 1.77 -9.85 2.65
C MET A 36 1.50 -8.42 3.12
N GLU A 37 2.21 -8.01 4.16
CA GLU A 37 2.24 -6.62 4.60
C GLU A 37 3.21 -5.78 3.75
N PRO A 38 2.95 -4.48 3.56
CA PRO A 38 3.85 -3.62 2.83
C PRO A 38 5.10 -3.31 3.68
N PRO A 39 6.20 -2.86 3.07
CA PRO A 39 7.33 -2.34 3.84
C PRO A 39 6.92 -1.13 4.67
N GLN A 40 7.51 -0.98 5.86
CA GLN A 40 7.22 0.16 6.75
C GLN A 40 7.49 1.51 6.07
N THR A 41 8.57 1.61 5.30
CA THR A 41 8.95 2.82 4.57
C THR A 41 9.47 2.45 3.17
N GLN A 42 9.15 3.28 2.19
CA GLN A 42 9.65 3.16 0.81
C GLN A 42 10.03 4.55 0.27
N VAL A 43 11.19 4.64 -0.37
CA VAL A 43 11.74 5.89 -0.91
C VAL A 43 11.74 5.83 -2.43
N HIS A 44 11.14 6.83 -3.07
CA HIS A 44 11.02 6.92 -4.53
C HIS A 44 11.47 8.30 -5.01
N LEU A 45 12.04 8.39 -6.21
CA LEU A 45 12.42 9.69 -6.78
C LEU A 45 11.19 10.49 -7.23
N GLU A 46 11.25 11.81 -7.06
CA GLU A 46 10.32 12.74 -7.72
C GLU A 46 10.28 12.47 -9.24
N GLY A 47 9.07 12.40 -9.81
CA GLY A 47 8.81 12.03 -11.20
C GLY A 47 8.59 10.54 -11.45
N ASN A 48 9.02 9.64 -10.56
CA ASN A 48 8.84 8.20 -10.75
C ASN A 48 7.39 7.76 -10.65
N ARG A 49 7.07 6.64 -11.32
CA ARG A 49 5.78 5.95 -11.18
C ARG A 49 5.76 5.08 -9.92
N LEU A 50 4.74 5.23 -9.08
CA LEU A 50 4.50 4.40 -7.90
C LEU A 50 3.27 3.50 -8.09
N VAL A 51 3.37 2.24 -7.68
CA VAL A 51 2.23 1.32 -7.56
C VAL A 51 2.22 0.77 -6.14
N LEU A 52 1.16 1.08 -5.39
CA LEU A 52 0.86 0.42 -4.13
C LEU A 52 -0.05 -0.78 -4.41
N THR A 53 0.16 -1.89 -3.72
CA THR A 53 -0.59 -3.13 -3.90
C THR A 53 -1.13 -3.63 -2.57
N CYS A 54 -2.39 -4.05 -2.59
CA CYS A 54 -3.06 -4.62 -1.44
C CYS A 54 -3.19 -6.13 -1.64
N MET A 55 -2.21 -6.88 -1.12
CA MET A 55 -2.13 -8.33 -1.32
C MET A 55 -3.01 -9.04 -0.30
N ALA A 56 -4.29 -9.23 -0.62
CA ALA A 56 -5.26 -9.94 0.20
C ALA A 56 -5.99 -11.04 -0.56
N GLU A 57 -6.53 -12.00 0.19
CA GLU A 57 -7.41 -13.07 -0.28
C GLU A 57 -8.64 -13.17 0.61
N GLY A 58 -9.66 -13.88 0.12
CA GLY A 58 -10.96 -14.07 0.78
C GLY A 58 -12.04 -14.40 -0.26
N SER A 59 -13.25 -14.72 0.20
CA SER A 59 -14.40 -14.95 -0.70
C SER A 59 -14.67 -13.72 -1.57
N TRP A 60 -15.04 -13.97 -2.83
CA TRP A 60 -15.45 -12.94 -3.79
C TRP A 60 -16.89 -12.47 -3.51
N PRO A 61 -17.25 -11.19 -3.75
CA PRO A 61 -16.39 -10.09 -4.20
C PRO A 61 -15.50 -9.56 -3.07
N LEU A 62 -14.21 -9.41 -3.38
CA LEU A 62 -13.21 -8.80 -2.51
C LEU A 62 -12.97 -7.37 -2.96
N GLU A 63 -13.40 -6.40 -2.15
CA GLU A 63 -13.31 -4.97 -2.47
C GLU A 63 -12.21 -4.28 -1.66
N PHE A 64 -11.57 -3.30 -2.27
CA PHE A 64 -10.39 -2.59 -1.78
C PHE A 64 -10.65 -1.09 -1.72
N LYS A 65 -10.13 -0.45 -0.67
CA LYS A 65 -10.17 1.01 -0.49
C LYS A 65 -8.82 1.51 0.01
N TRP A 66 -8.32 2.58 -0.61
CA TRP A 66 -7.06 3.20 -0.21
C TRP A 66 -7.29 4.40 0.72
N ILE A 67 -6.44 4.51 1.73
CA ILE A 67 -6.41 5.59 2.72
C ILE A 67 -5.05 6.28 2.64
N TYR A 68 -5.05 7.61 2.57
CA TYR A 68 -3.85 8.46 2.59
C TYR A 68 -3.93 9.41 3.79
N ASN A 69 -2.93 9.35 4.69
CA ASN A 69 -2.85 10.15 5.91
C ASN A 69 -4.16 10.16 6.73
N GLY A 70 -4.80 8.99 6.84
CA GLY A 70 -6.07 8.82 7.55
C GLY A 70 -7.32 9.23 6.78
N THR A 71 -7.18 9.82 5.59
CA THR A 71 -8.30 10.25 4.73
C THR A 71 -8.56 9.23 3.64
N GLU A 72 -9.84 8.99 3.32
CA GLU A 72 -10.21 8.11 2.21
C GLU A 72 -9.75 8.70 0.87
N LEU A 73 -8.93 7.94 0.14
CA LEU A 73 -8.41 8.34 -1.16
C LEU A 73 -9.27 7.79 -2.30
N THR A 74 -9.83 6.59 -2.11
CA THR A 74 -10.73 5.94 -3.07
C THR A 74 -12.02 5.49 -2.38
N ARG A 75 -13.02 5.11 -3.18
CA ARG A 75 -14.14 4.27 -2.71
C ARG A 75 -13.74 2.79 -2.79
N PHE A 76 -14.57 1.92 -2.22
CA PHE A 76 -14.42 0.48 -2.40
C PHE A 76 -14.61 0.10 -3.88
N SER A 77 -13.71 -0.72 -4.41
CA SER A 77 -13.77 -1.26 -5.77
C SER A 77 -13.00 -2.59 -5.84
N LEU A 78 -13.05 -3.30 -6.97
CA LEU A 78 -12.26 -4.52 -7.18
C LEU A 78 -10.77 -4.22 -7.50
N GLU A 79 -10.35 -2.95 -7.50
CA GLU A 79 -8.99 -2.54 -7.84
C GLU A 79 -8.07 -2.60 -6.60
N TYR A 80 -7.28 -3.66 -6.52
CA TYR A 80 -6.32 -3.90 -5.44
C TYR A 80 -5.05 -3.05 -5.53
N ARG A 81 -4.89 -2.22 -6.58
CA ARG A 81 -3.71 -1.39 -6.83
C ARG A 81 -4.04 0.10 -6.80
N TYR A 82 -3.16 0.91 -6.22
CA TYR A 82 -3.20 2.37 -6.36
C TYR A 82 -2.01 2.84 -7.17
N LEU A 83 -2.27 3.51 -8.30
CA LEU A 83 -1.25 3.98 -9.24
C LEU A 83 -1.10 5.50 -9.14
N ILE A 84 0.14 5.94 -8.95
CA ILE A 84 0.55 7.33 -9.11
C ILE A 84 1.49 7.38 -10.33
N PRO A 85 1.06 7.91 -11.48
CA PRO A 85 1.84 7.88 -12.71
C PRO A 85 3.19 8.61 -12.60
N SER A 86 3.20 9.72 -11.87
CA SER A 86 4.39 10.53 -11.63
C SER A 86 4.31 11.15 -10.24
N LEU A 87 5.27 10.82 -9.37
CA LEU A 87 5.33 11.30 -8.01
C LEU A 87 5.74 12.78 -7.96
N ASP A 88 5.10 13.51 -7.07
CA ASP A 88 5.57 14.81 -6.57
C ASP A 88 5.66 14.77 -5.03
N ARG A 89 6.17 15.83 -4.42
CA ARG A 89 6.37 15.91 -2.95
C ARG A 89 5.08 15.81 -2.16
N SER A 90 3.93 16.16 -2.74
CA SER A 90 2.63 16.09 -2.06
C SER A 90 2.15 14.65 -1.90
N HIS A 91 2.65 13.72 -2.71
CA HIS A 91 2.34 12.30 -2.59
C HIS A 91 3.08 11.61 -1.44
N ALA A 92 4.06 12.26 -0.80
CA ALA A 92 4.70 11.72 0.38
C ALA A 92 3.70 11.61 1.54
N GLY A 93 3.75 10.52 2.30
CA GLY A 93 2.86 10.29 3.44
C GLY A 93 2.55 8.81 3.68
N HIS A 94 1.54 8.57 4.52
CA HIS A 94 1.19 7.25 4.99
C HIS A 94 0.03 6.68 4.17
N TYR A 95 0.26 5.53 3.55
CA TYR A 95 -0.75 4.81 2.77
C TYR A 95 -1.09 3.49 3.44
N ARG A 96 -2.36 3.11 3.39
CA ARG A 96 -2.84 1.79 3.77
C ARG A 96 -4.10 1.42 3.01
N CYS A 97 -4.34 0.12 2.89
CA CYS A 97 -5.52 -0.43 2.25
C CYS A 97 -6.50 -0.99 3.29
N ILE A 98 -7.79 -0.91 2.99
CA ILE A 98 -8.87 -1.66 3.67
C ILE A 98 -9.44 -2.63 2.65
N VAL A 99 -9.60 -3.89 3.06
CA VAL A 99 -10.17 -4.97 2.25
C VAL A 99 -11.43 -5.48 2.91
N ARG A 100 -12.48 -5.73 2.14
CA ARG A 100 -13.74 -6.29 2.66
C ARG A 100 -14.38 -7.30 1.71
N ASN A 101 -15.17 -8.20 2.28
CA ASN A 101 -16.15 -9.03 1.60
C ASN A 101 -17.41 -9.17 2.48
N ARG A 102 -18.31 -10.12 2.16
CA ARG A 102 -19.55 -10.33 2.93
C ARG A 102 -19.34 -10.79 4.39
N VAL A 103 -18.18 -11.36 4.71
CA VAL A 103 -17.86 -11.86 6.06
C VAL A 103 -17.32 -10.75 6.96
N GLY A 104 -16.54 -9.83 6.40
CA GLY A 104 -15.92 -8.79 7.21
C GLY A 104 -14.99 -7.87 6.44
N ALA A 105 -14.26 -7.05 7.20
CA ALA A 105 -13.29 -6.10 6.69
C ALA A 105 -12.05 -6.05 7.58
N ILE A 106 -10.88 -5.93 6.95
CA ILE A 106 -9.58 -5.81 7.61
C ILE A 106 -8.81 -4.61 7.05
N MET A 107 -7.86 -4.09 7.84
CA MET A 107 -7.07 -2.93 7.49
C MET A 107 -5.59 -3.27 7.56
N GLN A 108 -4.86 -2.94 6.49
CA GLN A 108 -3.43 -3.24 6.32
C GLN A 108 -2.56 -2.38 7.25
N CYS A 109 -1.34 -2.85 7.53
CA CYS A 109 -0.32 -1.98 8.12
C CYS A 109 -0.05 -0.77 7.20
N SER A 110 0.34 0.35 7.82
CA SER A 110 0.68 1.56 7.08
C SER A 110 2.07 1.48 6.47
N THR A 111 2.22 1.91 5.23
CA THR A 111 3.51 2.16 4.58
C THR A 111 3.74 3.66 4.42
N GLU A 112 4.91 4.15 4.84
CA GLU A 112 5.35 5.52 4.61
C GLU A 112 6.01 5.63 3.24
N VAL A 113 5.38 6.38 2.34
CA VAL A 113 5.97 6.77 1.06
C VAL A 113 6.74 8.06 1.26
N GLN A 114 8.04 8.02 0.96
CA GLN A 114 8.90 9.18 0.95
C GLN A 114 9.31 9.49 -0.49
N VAL A 115 9.22 10.77 -0.86
CA VAL A 115 9.59 11.25 -2.20
C VAL A 115 10.92 11.99 -2.09
N ALA A 116 11.95 11.41 -2.69
CA ALA A 116 13.29 11.95 -2.72
C ALA A 116 13.43 13.02 -3.81
N TYR A 117 14.00 14.16 -3.43
CA TYR A 117 14.22 15.31 -4.30
C TYR A 117 15.46 16.08 -3.85
N MET A 118 16.06 16.81 -4.79
CA MET A 118 17.15 17.74 -4.52
C MET A 118 16.91 19.03 -5.30
N GLY A 119 16.70 20.12 -4.59
CA GLY A 119 16.60 21.46 -5.15
C GLY A 119 17.98 22.09 -5.36
N GLY A 120 17.96 23.30 -5.90
CA GLY A 120 19.15 24.16 -5.97
C GLY A 120 19.51 24.75 -4.60
N PHE A 121 20.70 25.35 -4.55
CA PHE A 121 21.09 26.21 -3.44
C PHE A 121 20.16 27.43 -3.38
N VAL A 122 19.55 27.65 -2.22
CA VAL A 122 18.63 28.77 -1.99
C VAL A 122 19.40 30.09 -1.88
N GLU A 123 20.62 30.01 -1.37
CA GLU A 123 21.50 31.14 -1.10
C GLU A 123 22.61 31.18 -2.16
N GLY A 124 22.88 32.37 -2.68
CA GLY A 124 23.98 32.61 -3.61
C GLY A 124 25.35 32.58 -2.93
N GLU A 125 26.37 33.04 -3.65
CA GLU A 125 27.74 33.10 -3.16
C GLU A 125 27.84 33.94 -1.86
N ARG A 126 28.53 33.39 -0.86
CA ARG A 126 28.77 34.05 0.43
C ARG A 126 30.26 34.17 0.67
N SER A 127 30.70 35.35 1.10
CA SER A 127 32.05 35.60 1.56
C SER A 127 32.06 35.85 3.07
N GLN A 128 33.12 35.40 3.74
CA GLN A 128 33.38 35.67 5.14
C GLN A 128 34.83 36.09 5.30
N THR A 129 35.07 37.16 6.04
CA THR A 129 36.40 37.61 6.43
C THR A 129 36.59 37.33 7.92
N VAL A 130 37.72 36.76 8.29
CA VAL A 130 38.09 36.47 9.68
C VAL A 130 39.48 37.01 9.97
N SER A 131 39.71 37.41 11.22
CA SER A 131 41.04 37.84 11.65
C SER A 131 42.00 36.65 11.68
N GLN A 132 43.29 36.92 11.47
CA GLN A 132 44.30 35.88 11.54
C GLN A 132 44.31 35.23 12.94
N GLY A 133 44.22 33.90 12.98
CA GLY A 133 44.19 33.14 14.23
C GLY A 133 42.80 32.88 14.79
N GLU A 134 41.76 33.52 14.25
CA GLU A 134 40.37 33.23 14.60
C GLU A 134 39.80 32.10 13.72
N GLY A 135 38.84 31.35 14.28
CA GLY A 135 38.14 30.29 13.55
C GLY A 135 37.12 30.86 12.56
N ALA A 136 37.08 30.30 11.35
CA ALA A 136 36.03 30.59 10.37
C ALA A 136 34.95 29.49 10.41
N LEU A 137 33.72 29.88 10.73
CA LEU A 137 32.55 29.00 10.64
C LEU A 137 31.81 29.23 9.33
N ILE A 138 32.02 28.34 8.37
CA ILE A 138 31.31 28.38 7.09
C ILE A 138 30.07 27.49 7.19
N HIS A 139 28.89 28.11 7.18
CA HIS A 139 27.63 27.38 7.18
C HIS A 139 27.37 26.73 5.82
N VAL A 140 26.82 25.53 5.85
CA VAL A 140 26.32 24.86 4.64
C VAL A 140 25.20 25.72 4.05
N PRO A 141 25.29 26.14 2.77
CA PRO A 141 24.21 26.89 2.14
C PRO A 141 22.91 26.08 2.16
N ARG A 142 21.77 26.75 2.34
CA ARG A 142 20.49 26.05 2.42
C ARG A 142 20.17 25.35 1.09
N ILE A 143 19.80 24.07 1.16
CA ILE A 143 19.33 23.25 0.04
C ILE A 143 18.01 22.61 0.47
N HIS A 144 16.96 22.74 -0.36
CA HIS A 144 15.74 21.97 -0.18
C HIS A 144 15.96 20.56 -0.71
N SER A 145 16.08 19.58 0.17
CA SER A 145 16.27 18.20 -0.24
C SER A 145 15.73 17.20 0.78
N PHE A 146 15.36 16.04 0.25
CA PHE A 146 15.07 14.84 1.01
C PHE A 146 15.66 13.63 0.27
N PRO A 147 16.43 12.75 0.92
CA PRO A 147 16.94 12.86 2.30
C PRO A 147 17.99 13.98 2.43
N ARG A 148 18.51 14.19 3.66
CA ARG A 148 19.59 15.16 3.87
C ARG A 148 20.81 14.80 3.01
N PRO A 149 21.40 15.77 2.30
CA PRO A 149 22.51 15.50 1.40
C PRO A 149 23.80 15.28 2.20
N GLN A 150 24.70 14.50 1.62
CA GLN A 150 26.08 14.42 2.12
C GLN A 150 26.85 15.64 1.61
N ILE A 151 27.50 16.36 2.53
CA ILE A 151 28.25 17.58 2.21
C ILE A 151 29.74 17.27 2.17
N THR A 152 30.42 17.73 1.12
CA THR A 152 31.87 17.68 1.01
C THR A 152 32.40 19.08 0.71
N TRP A 153 33.35 19.54 1.53
CA TRP A 153 33.98 20.85 1.36
C TRP A 153 35.18 20.77 0.43
N PHE A 154 35.35 21.81 -0.38
CA PHE A 154 36.50 22.00 -1.27
C PHE A 154 37.10 23.38 -1.08
N ARG A 155 38.42 23.50 -1.22
CA ARG A 155 39.16 24.77 -1.34
C ARG A 155 40.09 24.66 -2.52
N ASP A 156 40.00 25.61 -3.45
CA ASP A 156 40.82 25.66 -4.67
C ASP A 156 40.84 24.31 -5.42
N GLY A 157 39.67 23.66 -5.51
CA GLY A 157 39.49 22.36 -6.16
C GLY A 157 39.97 21.15 -5.34
N ARG A 158 40.52 21.33 -4.12
CA ARG A 158 40.98 20.24 -3.25
C ARG A 158 39.97 19.95 -2.15
N LYS A 159 39.62 18.68 -1.97
CA LYS A 159 38.73 18.21 -0.90
C LYS A 159 39.35 18.53 0.46
N ILE A 160 38.55 19.10 1.36
CA ILE A 160 38.91 19.30 2.77
C ILE A 160 38.40 18.08 3.56
N PRO A 161 39.27 17.20 4.07
CA PRO A 161 38.86 16.12 4.96
C PRO A 161 38.47 16.66 6.34
N SER A 162 37.61 15.94 7.05
CA SER A 162 37.36 16.22 8.47
C SER A 162 38.67 16.05 9.26
N SER A 163 39.13 17.09 9.95
CA SER A 163 40.35 17.05 10.76
C SER A 163 40.08 17.58 12.18
N SER A 164 40.94 17.22 13.14
CA SER A 164 40.88 17.61 14.55
C SER A 164 41.15 19.11 14.83
N ARG A 165 41.31 19.92 13.79
CA ARG A 165 41.21 21.39 13.88
C ARG A 165 39.82 21.80 13.40
N MET A 166 38.82 21.53 14.24
CA MET A 166 37.50 22.16 14.24
C MET A 166 37.33 22.89 15.56
#